data_AF-A0A1D4PAU2-F1
#
_entry.id   AF-A0A1D4PAU2-F1
#
_cell.length_a   1.000
_cell.length_b   1.000
_cell.length_c   1.000
_cell.angle_alpha   90.00
_cell.angle_beta   90.00
_cell.angle_gamma   90.00
#
_symmetry.space_group_name_H-M   'P 1'
#
loop_
_entity.id
_entity.type
_entity.pdbx_description
1 polymer ?
#
loop_
_entity_poly.entity_id
_entity_poly.type
_entity_poly.pdbx_seq_one_letter_code
_entity_poly.pdbx_strand_id
1 'polypeptide(L)'
;MNYITSYLEKVTKNSVYTSLVEYRQYLDKKLRSIEMYINYLIERKVYVGNLIDSLTLSLENKYIDMIDETYIYCAQKIEHSEIESIKQQLNEMEADYARIETDLSQRAVERANVETECDLIERISLVA
;
A
#
# COMPACT_ATOMS: atom_id res chain seq x y z
N MET A 1 -12.56 6.50 55.86
CA MET A 1 -11.80 6.53 54.60
C MET A 1 -10.86 7.73 54.62
N ASN A 2 -9.60 7.54 54.23
CA ASN A 2 -8.61 8.62 54.19
C ASN A 2 -8.88 9.51 52.97
N TYR A 3 -9.14 10.80 53.19
CA TYR A 3 -9.41 11.80 52.15
C TYR A 3 -8.33 11.83 51.06
N ILE A 4 -7.07 11.63 51.44
CA ILE A 4 -5.93 11.57 50.51
C ILE A 4 -6.08 10.38 49.56
N THR A 5 -6.52 9.21 50.07
CA THR A 5 -6.74 8.01 49.24
C THR A 5 -7.81 8.26 48.18
N SER A 6 -8.97 8.80 48.56
CA SER A 6 -10.06 9.09 47.61
C SER A 6 -9.67 10.17 46.60
N TYR A 7 -8.86 11.16 47.01
CA TYR A 7 -8.33 12.16 46.10
C TYR A 7 -7.37 11.55 45.07
N LEU A 8 -6.43 10.72 45.52
CA LEU A 8 -5.47 10.04 44.64
C LEU A 8 -6.17 9.08 43.67
N GLU A 9 -7.17 8.32 44.13
CA GLU A 9 -8.00 7.47 43.26
C GLU A 9 -8.69 8.28 42.17
N LYS A 10 -9.29 9.43 42.52
CA LYS A 10 -9.96 10.32 41.57
C LYS A 10 -8.98 10.88 40.52
N VAL A 11 -7.82 11.37 40.96
CA VAL A 11 -6.80 11.92 40.05
C VAL A 11 -6.28 10.83 39.11
N THR A 12 -6.00 9.63 39.65
CA THR A 12 -5.51 8.50 38.87
C THR A 12 -6.53 8.08 37.82
N LYS A 13 -7.80 7.91 38.20
CA LYS A 13 -8.88 7.55 37.27
C LYS A 13 -9.04 8.60 36.17
N ASN A 14 -9.00 9.88 36.52
CA ASN A 14 -9.10 10.96 35.53
C ASN A 14 -7.90 10.98 34.55
N SER A 15 -6.69 10.74 35.06
CA SER A 15 -5.49 10.65 34.22
C SER A 15 -5.58 9.48 33.24
N VAL A 16 -5.94 8.29 33.73
CA VAL A 16 -6.09 7.09 32.90
C VAL A 16 -7.16 7.31 31.82
N TYR A 17 -8.31 7.84 32.20
CA TYR A 17 -9.39 8.15 31.25
C TYR A 17 -8.92 9.12 30.15
N THR A 18 -8.22 10.19 30.53
CA THR A 18 -7.71 11.18 29.57
C THR A 18 -6.73 10.54 28.59
N SER A 19 -5.78 9.75 29.10
CA SER A 19 -4.82 9.03 28.24
C SER A 19 -5.48 8.03 27.30
N LEU A 20 -6.54 7.33 27.74
CA LEU A 20 -7.30 6.42 26.86
C LEU A 20 -8.00 7.17 25.73
N VAL A 21 -8.63 8.31 26.03
CA VAL A 21 -9.30 9.14 25.03
C VAL A 21 -8.30 9.69 24.01
N GLU A 22 -7.16 10.21 24.46
CA GLU A 22 -6.10 10.72 23.59
C GLU A 22 -5.53 9.62 22.68
N TYR A 23 -5.26 8.45 23.25
CA TYR A 23 -4.71 7.34 22.48
C TYR A 23 -5.72 6.80 21.45
N ARG A 24 -7.02 6.73 21.80
CA ARG A 24 -8.08 6.38 20.85
C ARG A 24 -8.09 7.34 19.66
N GLN A 25 -8.04 8.65 19.91
CA GLN A 25 -7.98 9.65 18.84
C GLN A 25 -6.73 9.51 17.96
N TYR A 26 -5.60 9.13 18.56
CA TYR A 26 -4.37 8.85 17.82
C TYR A 26 -4.55 7.64 16.90
N LEU A 27 -5.09 6.53 17.41
CA LEU A 27 -5.35 5.33 16.63
C LEU A 27 -6.34 5.58 15.48
N ASP A 28 -7.42 6.33 15.71
CA ASP A 28 -8.39 6.69 14.67
C ASP A 28 -7.71 7.44 13.51
N LYS A 29 -6.85 8.42 13.83
CA LYS A 29 -6.08 9.16 12.82
C LYS A 29 -5.11 8.26 12.08
N LYS A 30 -4.43 7.35 12.79
CA LYS A 30 -3.48 6.40 12.22
C LYS A 30 -4.19 5.45 11.26
N LEU A 31 -5.31 4.86 11.66
CA LEU A 31 -6.11 3.95 10.83
C LEU A 31 -6.56 4.64 9.55
N ARG A 32 -7.14 5.85 9.66
CA ARG A 32 -7.54 6.63 8.49
C ARG A 32 -6.37 6.93 7.54
N SER A 33 -5.19 7.24 8.08
CA SER A 33 -4.01 7.50 7.25
C SER A 33 -3.55 6.26 6.48
N ILE A 34 -3.62 5.08 7.11
CA ILE A 34 -3.29 3.80 6.48
C ILE A 34 -4.30 3.49 5.37
N GLU A 35 -5.61 3.67 5.62
CA GLU A 35 -6.65 3.46 4.62
C GLU A 35 -6.49 4.37 3.40
N MET A 36 -6.22 5.66 3.62
CA MET A 36 -5.95 6.60 2.53
C MET A 36 -4.75 6.17 1.68
N TYR A 37 -3.69 5.69 2.33
CA TYR A 37 -2.49 5.25 1.63
C TYR A 37 -2.72 3.92 0.87
N ILE A 38 -3.46 2.97 1.44
CA ILE A 38 -3.88 1.75 0.75
C ILE A 38 -4.69 2.10 -0.51
N ASN A 39 -5.66 3.02 -0.42
CA ASN A 39 -6.45 3.43 -1.57
C ASN A 39 -5.58 4.05 -2.67
N TYR A 40 -4.65 4.94 -2.29
CA TYR A 40 -3.67 5.50 -3.22
C TYR A 40 -2.85 4.40 -3.92
N LEU A 41 -2.35 3.41 -3.17
CA LEU A 41 -1.57 2.31 -3.74
C LEU A 41 -2.41 1.45 -4.69
N ILE A 42 -3.69 1.21 -4.39
CA ILE A 42 -4.62 0.50 -5.29
C ILE A 42 -4.81 1.26 -6.60
N GLU A 43 -5.09 2.57 -6.53
CA GLU A 43 -5.24 3.42 -7.72
C GLU A 43 -3.96 3.44 -8.56
N ARG A 44 -2.81 3.59 -7.90
CA ARG A 44 -1.50 3.57 -8.57
C ARG A 44 -1.22 2.21 -9.20
N LYS A 45 -1.58 1.10 -8.54
CA LYS A 45 -1.43 -0.26 -9.08
C LYS A 45 -2.18 -0.42 -10.40
N VAL A 46 -3.43 0.04 -10.45
CA VAL A 46 -4.26 0.01 -11.67
C VAL A 46 -3.62 0.86 -12.77
N TYR A 47 -3.15 2.07 -12.44
CA TYR A 47 -2.48 2.93 -13.40
C TYR A 47 -1.22 2.30 -14.00
N VAL A 48 -0.35 1.73 -13.16
CA VAL A 48 0.87 1.04 -13.61
C VAL A 48 0.52 -0.20 -14.44
N GLY A 49 -0.50 -0.96 -14.05
CA GLY A 49 -1.00 -2.10 -14.84
C GLY A 49 -1.41 -1.69 -16.26
N ASN A 50 -2.16 -0.60 -16.40
CA ASN A 50 -2.56 -0.08 -17.71
C ASN A 50 -1.35 0.37 -18.56
N LEU A 51 -0.30 0.91 -17.93
CA LEU A 51 0.94 1.26 -18.64
C LEU A 51 1.68 0.02 -19.14
N ILE A 52 1.75 -1.04 -18.34
CA ILE A 52 2.33 -2.32 -18.74
C ILE A 52 1.56 -2.88 -19.95
N ASP A 53 0.23 -2.89 -19.90
CA ASP A 53 -0.61 -3.36 -21.01
C ASP A 53 -0.34 -2.55 -22.29
N SER A 54 -0.30 -1.21 -22.17
CA SER A 54 -0.01 -0.33 -23.30
C SER A 54 1.39 -0.55 -23.89
N LEU A 55 2.41 -0.74 -23.05
CA LEU A 55 3.78 -1.00 -23.50
C LEU A 55 3.89 -2.37 -24.14
N THR A 56 3.19 -3.37 -23.61
CA THR A 56 3.12 -4.73 -24.16
C THR A 56 2.52 -4.70 -25.57
N LEU A 57 1.40 -4.02 -25.76
CA LEU A 57 0.79 -3.84 -27.08
C LEU A 57 1.72 -3.10 -28.05
N SER A 58 2.42 -2.06 -27.58
CA SER A 58 3.40 -1.34 -28.39
C SER A 58 4.56 -2.25 -28.84
N LEU A 59 5.04 -3.09 -27.93
CA LEU A 59 6.09 -4.07 -28.21
C LEU A 59 5.63 -5.10 -29.25
N GLU A 60 4.44 -5.65 -29.08
CA GLU A 60 3.83 -6.61 -30.02
C GLU A 60 3.66 -6.01 -31.42
N ASN A 61 3.12 -4.79 -31.51
CA ASN A 61 2.96 -4.08 -32.78
C ASN A 61 4.32 -3.85 -33.45
N LYS A 62 5.36 -3.47 -32.70
CA LYS A 62 6.70 -3.32 -33.25
C LYS A 62 7.29 -4.61 -33.77
N TYR A 63 7.02 -5.74 -33.12
CA TYR A 63 7.41 -7.04 -33.64
C TYR A 63 6.68 -7.38 -34.95
N ILE A 64 5.38 -7.06 -35.07
CA ILE A 64 4.61 -7.25 -36.31
C ILE A 64 5.17 -6.40 -37.44
N ASP A 65 5.34 -5.08 -37.22
CA ASP A 65 5.89 -4.15 -38.21
C ASP A 65 7.22 -4.66 -38.76
N MET A 66 8.09 -5.15 -37.87
CA MET A 66 9.38 -5.69 -38.26
C MET A 66 9.28 -6.97 -39.08
N ILE A 67 8.37 -7.89 -38.76
CA ILE A 67 8.15 -9.12 -39.53
C ILE A 67 7.57 -8.79 -40.92
N ASP A 68 6.75 -7.74 -41.01
CA ASP A 68 6.18 -7.30 -42.29
C ASP A 68 7.22 -6.59 -43.17
N GLU A 69 8.12 -5.79 -42.58
CA GLU A 69 9.20 -5.09 -43.29
C GLU A 69 10.36 -6.00 -43.70
N THR A 70 10.74 -6.93 -42.83
CA THR A 70 11.81 -7.89 -43.10
C THR A 70 11.17 -9.23 -43.44
N TYR A 71 11.36 -9.73 -44.66
CA TYR A 71 10.93 -11.07 -45.08
C TYR A 71 11.67 -12.15 -44.26
N ILE A 72 11.31 -12.32 -43.00
CA ILE A 72 11.94 -13.22 -42.04
C ILE A 72 11.46 -14.64 -42.37
N TYR A 73 12.30 -15.38 -43.09
CA TYR A 73 12.02 -16.77 -43.49
C TYR A 73 12.25 -17.79 -42.35
N CYS A 74 12.89 -17.40 -41.25
CA CYS A 74 13.20 -18.28 -40.11
C CYS A 74 13.35 -17.48 -38.80
N ALA A 75 13.18 -18.15 -37.66
CA ALA A 75 13.30 -17.52 -36.34
C ALA A 75 14.69 -16.89 -36.13
N GLN A 76 14.75 -15.57 -36.03
CA GLN A 76 15.97 -14.81 -35.79
C GLN A 76 15.74 -13.80 -34.66
N LYS A 77 16.78 -13.52 -33.86
CA LYS A 77 16.73 -12.46 -32.86
C LYS A 77 16.64 -11.11 -33.57
N ILE A 78 15.55 -10.42 -33.32
CA ILE A 78 15.32 -9.05 -33.77
C ILE A 78 16.03 -8.11 -32.78
N GLU A 79 17.08 -7.43 -33.24
CA GLU A 79 17.77 -6.39 -32.48
C GLU A 79 17.39 -5.02 -33.02
N HIS A 80 16.45 -4.36 -32.33
CA HIS A 80 15.97 -3.03 -32.67
C HIS A 80 16.00 -2.14 -31.43
N SER A 81 16.57 -0.95 -31.53
CA SER A 81 16.77 -0.03 -30.40
C SER A 81 15.44 0.34 -29.72
N GLU A 82 14.37 0.49 -30.49
CA GLU A 82 13.03 0.78 -29.96
C GLU A 82 12.46 -0.41 -29.16
N ILE A 83 12.68 -1.65 -29.63
CA ILE A 83 12.23 -2.87 -28.94
C ILE A 83 12.94 -2.99 -27.59
N GLU A 84 14.25 -2.77 -27.55
CA GLU A 84 15.02 -2.80 -26.30
C GLU A 84 14.61 -1.66 -25.36
N SER A 85 14.29 -0.48 -25.89
CA SER A 85 13.76 0.63 -25.09
C SER A 85 12.41 0.29 -24.45
N ILE A 86 11.47 -0.28 -25.21
CA ILE A 86 10.15 -0.67 -24.69
C ILE A 86 10.30 -1.78 -23.63
N LYS A 87 11.18 -2.77 -23.85
CA LYS A 87 11.49 -3.81 -22.85
C LYS A 87 12.07 -3.23 -21.57
N GLN A 88 12.97 -2.26 -21.66
CA GLN A 88 13.52 -1.61 -20.47
C GLN A 88 12.41 -0.90 -19.68
N GLN A 89 11.53 -0.16 -20.37
CA GLN A 89 10.39 0.50 -19.72
C GLN A 89 9.44 -0.51 -19.07
N LEU A 90 9.15 -1.64 -19.74
CA LEU A 90 8.36 -2.72 -19.16
C LEU A 90 8.97 -3.25 -17.87
N ASN A 91 10.28 -3.56 -17.88
CA ASN A 91 10.97 -4.04 -16.68
C ASN A 91 10.88 -3.04 -15.51
N GLU A 92 11.01 -1.75 -15.79
CA GLU A 92 10.89 -0.69 -14.77
C GLU A 92 9.47 -0.63 -14.21
N MET A 93 8.44 -0.70 -15.06
CA MET A 93 7.04 -0.66 -14.63
C MET A 93 6.63 -1.92 -13.86
N GLU A 94 7.09 -3.10 -14.28
CA GLU A 94 6.85 -4.36 -13.58
C GLU A 94 7.52 -4.38 -12.20
N ALA A 95 8.75 -3.86 -12.10
CA ALA A 95 9.43 -3.72 -10.82
C ALA A 95 8.66 -2.77 -9.87
N ASP A 96 8.13 -1.67 -10.39
CA ASP A 96 7.30 -0.75 -9.62
C ASP A 96 5.95 -1.38 -9.21
N TYR A 97 5.32 -2.15 -10.09
CA TYR A 97 4.11 -2.90 -9.77
C TYR A 97 4.35 -3.91 -8.63
N ALA A 98 5.45 -4.67 -8.67
CA ALA A 98 5.82 -5.62 -7.63
C ALA A 98 6.12 -4.94 -6.28
N ARG A 99 6.73 -3.75 -6.31
CA ARG A 99 6.91 -2.94 -5.09
C ARG A 99 5.57 -2.51 -4.50
N ILE A 100 4.64 -2.04 -5.34
CA ILE A 100 3.29 -1.66 -4.88
C ILE A 100 2.56 -2.84 -4.23
N GLU A 101 2.67 -4.05 -4.79
CA GLU A 101 2.06 -5.25 -4.17
C GLU A 101 2.67 -5.59 -2.80
N THR A 102 4.00 -5.43 -2.68
CA THR A 102 4.70 -5.63 -1.42
C THR A 102 4.25 -4.61 -0.38
N ASP A 103 4.17 -3.33 -0.76
CA ASP A 103 3.71 -2.25 0.10
C ASP A 103 2.26 -2.47 0.55
N LEU A 104 1.36 -2.86 -0.37
CA LEU A 104 -0.04 -3.19 -0.03
C LEU A 104 -0.12 -4.31 1.01
N SER A 105 0.68 -5.35 0.84
CA SER A 105 0.73 -6.48 1.78
C SER A 105 1.22 -6.03 3.16
N GLN A 106 2.27 -5.22 3.21
CA GLN A 106 2.77 -4.66 4.47
C GLN A 106 1.71 -3.77 5.15
N ARG A 107 1.04 -2.88 4.38
CA ARG A 107 0.01 -1.98 4.93
C ARG A 107 -1.23 -2.73 5.40
N ALA A 108 -1.58 -3.86 4.79
CA ALA A 108 -2.65 -4.73 5.28
C ALA A 108 -2.33 -5.30 6.68
N VAL A 109 -1.08 -5.73 6.91
CA VAL A 109 -0.63 -6.19 8.23
C VAL A 109 -0.62 -5.05 9.25
N GLU A 110 -0.10 -3.89 8.87
CA GLU A 110 -0.10 -2.71 9.75
C GLU A 110 -1.52 -2.27 10.14
N ARG A 111 -2.45 -2.28 9.18
CA ARG A 111 -3.86 -1.99 9.43
C ARG A 111 -4.46 -2.97 10.45
N ALA A 112 -4.27 -4.28 10.24
CA ALA A 112 -4.77 -5.30 11.16
C ALA A 112 -4.22 -5.10 12.58
N ASN A 113 -2.93 -4.79 12.71
CA ASN A 113 -2.32 -4.50 14.01
C ASN A 113 -2.97 -3.27 14.68
N VAL A 114 -3.19 -2.18 13.94
CA VAL A 114 -3.85 -0.99 14.49
C VAL A 114 -5.30 -1.27 14.89
N GLU A 115 -6.04 -2.06 14.10
CA GLU A 115 -7.39 -2.52 14.45
C GLU A 115 -7.38 -3.32 15.76
N THR A 116 -6.40 -4.22 15.96
CA THR A 116 -6.26 -4.94 17.24
C THR A 116 -5.92 -4.02 18.42
N GLU A 117 -5.13 -2.97 18.20
CA GLU A 117 -4.87 -1.96 19.24
C GLU A 117 -6.15 -1.18 19.60
N CYS A 118 -6.97 -0.83 18.61
CA CYS A 118 -8.27 -0.19 18.84
C CYS A 118 -9.18 -1.07 19.70
N ASP A 119 -9.32 -2.36 19.36
CA ASP A 119 -10.13 -3.32 20.10
C ASP A 119 -9.69 -3.46 21.56
N LEU A 120 -8.37 -3.46 21.80
CA LEU A 120 -7.79 -3.53 23.14
C LEU A 120 -8.15 -2.27 23.95
N ILE A 121 -8.03 -1.09 23.35
CA ILE A 121 -8.36 0.17 24.01
C ILE A 121 -9.84 0.28 24.33
N GLU A 122 -10.71 -0.21 23.44
CA GLU A 122 -12.14 -0.29 23.71
C GLU A 122 -12.43 -1.19 24.92
N ARG A 123 -11.82 -2.38 24.98
CA ARG A 123 -11.95 -3.30 26.12
C ARG A 123 -11.44 -2.69 27.43
N ILE A 124 -10.29 -2.03 27.41
CA ILE A 124 -9.73 -1.35 28.60
C ILE A 124 -10.68 -0.23 29.05
N SER A 125 -11.25 0.52 28.11
CA SER A 125 -12.18 1.61 28.41
C SER A 125 -13.48 1.13 29.07
N LEU A 126 -13.92 -0.11 28.81
CA LEU A 126 -15.11 -0.71 29.45
C LEU A 126 -14.90 -1.06 30.94
N VAL A 127 -13.65 -1.25 31.37
CA VAL A 127 -13.30 -1.68 32.73
C VAL A 127 -12.61 -0.59 33.57
N ALA A 128 -12.27 0.56 32.97
CA ALA A 128 -11.59 1.70 33.61
C ALA A 128 -12.56 2.66 34.34
#